data_AF-A0A1F2URJ0-F1
#
_entry.id   AF-A0A1F2URJ0-F1
#
_cell.length_a   1.000
_cell.length_b   1.000
_cell.length_c   1.000
_cell.angle_alpha   90.00
_cell.angle_beta   90.00
_cell.angle_gamma   90.00
#
_symmetry.space_group_name_H-M   'P 1'
#
loop_
_entity.id
_entity.type
_entity.pdbx_description
1 polymer ?
#
loop_
_entity_poly.entity_id
_entity_poly.type
_entity_poly.pdbx_seq_one_letter_code
_entity_poly.pdbx_strand_id
1 'polypeptide(L)'
;MRVPSFSGKIELRELASKHPMWDGIAEGSSFYAWWPGMFSVQEIDGIKTLARYGEPEDGSYVADLEVGPSVDWDKHEREYRTNLNPARIKGEPAVIETTYGDGRVLLSYLHFETPGDSLGHAVLLNMLSYLGAGKNRLSKKHAPDSQAKAVPSLIAGNSTKAVTAAQALEAAALDLIGFGETLGLWFWRKPWIIQWQRGVRGIEYCTLYIMLRKLSELVAEQRQQNQYLESALEESYPQVLSFTGNAKKLLELEERAIRRGYITPLKSDDPEIQSLREKLFSNTKSFGGPFKDILDKIDVLVLALLRSR
;
A
#
# COMPACT_ATOMS: atom_id res chain seq x y z
N MET A 1 -3.17 7.29 22.70
CA MET A 1 -2.32 6.08 22.54
C MET A 1 -2.72 5.41 21.23
N ARG A 2 -1.77 5.04 20.33
CA ARG A 2 -2.07 4.67 18.92
C ARG A 2 -2.80 3.33 18.78
N VAL A 3 -3.74 3.25 17.83
CA VAL A 3 -4.26 2.00 17.26
C VAL A 3 -3.39 1.61 16.05
N PRO A 4 -2.42 0.68 16.20
CA PRO A 4 -1.69 0.14 15.07
C PRO A 4 -2.64 -0.53 14.08
N SER A 5 -2.33 -0.34 12.81
CA SER A 5 -2.82 -1.19 11.74
C SER A 5 -4.34 -1.22 11.51
N PHE A 6 -5.08 -0.15 11.82
CA PHE A 6 -6.46 0.00 11.34
C PHE A 6 -6.47 0.02 9.80
N SER A 7 -7.43 -0.65 9.16
CA SER A 7 -7.58 -0.65 7.71
C SER A 7 -9.02 -0.86 7.28
N GLY A 8 -9.61 0.11 6.57
CA GLY A 8 -11.00 0.04 6.15
C GLY A 8 -11.64 1.41 6.06
N LYS A 9 -12.96 1.42 5.88
CA LYS A 9 -13.73 2.65 5.86
C LYS A 9 -14.02 3.11 7.28
N ILE A 10 -13.87 4.39 7.52
CA ILE A 10 -14.21 5.02 8.78
C ILE A 10 -15.00 6.29 8.50
N GLU A 11 -16.09 6.45 9.24
CA GLU A 11 -16.91 7.64 9.19
C GLU A 11 -16.07 8.87 9.59
N LEU A 12 -16.35 10.01 8.96
CA LEU A 12 -15.86 11.29 9.44
C LEU A 12 -16.97 12.13 10.05
N ARG A 13 -16.61 12.79 11.16
CA ARG A 13 -17.45 13.71 11.91
C ARG A 13 -16.84 15.10 11.94
N GLU A 14 -17.68 16.08 12.25
CA GLU A 14 -17.31 17.48 12.38
C GLU A 14 -16.62 18.00 11.12
N LEU A 15 -17.16 17.65 9.95
CA LEU A 15 -16.65 18.20 8.70
C LEU A 15 -16.83 19.70 8.77
N ALA A 16 -15.73 20.45 8.64
CA ALA A 16 -15.76 21.90 8.63
C ALA A 16 -16.60 22.36 7.41
N SER A 17 -17.91 22.54 7.60
CA SER A 17 -18.94 22.55 6.54
C SER A 17 -18.78 23.61 5.45
N LYS A 18 -17.89 24.60 5.65
CA LYS A 18 -17.54 25.64 4.68
C LYS A 18 -16.16 25.47 4.05
N HIS A 19 -15.39 24.47 4.46
CA HIS A 19 -14.05 24.26 3.94
C HIS A 19 -14.14 23.68 2.52
N PRO A 20 -13.48 24.29 1.51
CA PRO A 20 -13.63 23.90 0.11
C PRO A 20 -13.31 22.44 -0.20
N MET A 21 -12.48 21.78 0.62
CA MET A 21 -12.18 20.35 0.44
C MET A 21 -13.42 19.45 0.58
N TRP A 22 -14.43 19.88 1.33
CA TRP A 22 -15.66 19.14 1.61
C TRP A 22 -16.82 19.51 0.68
N ASP A 23 -16.56 20.24 -0.41
CA ASP A 23 -17.60 20.59 -1.38
C ASP A 23 -18.27 19.32 -1.96
N GLY A 24 -19.60 19.27 -1.88
CA GLY A 24 -20.40 18.10 -2.29
C GLY A 24 -20.29 16.88 -1.36
N ILE A 25 -19.67 16.99 -0.19
CA ILE A 25 -19.50 15.89 0.77
C ILE A 25 -20.43 16.07 1.97
N ALA A 26 -21.20 15.04 2.30
CA ALA A 26 -22.12 15.06 3.43
C ALA A 26 -21.42 14.73 4.75
N GLU A 27 -21.88 15.33 5.84
CA GLU A 27 -21.50 14.94 7.21
C GLU A 27 -21.79 13.45 7.44
N GLY A 28 -20.88 12.73 8.09
CA GLY A 28 -21.00 11.29 8.29
C GLY A 28 -20.61 10.44 7.07
N SER A 29 -20.01 11.05 6.03
CA SER A 29 -19.42 10.27 4.94
C SER A 29 -18.19 9.49 5.42
N SER A 30 -18.01 8.28 4.91
CA SER A 30 -16.91 7.39 5.27
C SER A 30 -15.84 7.30 4.19
N PHE A 31 -14.59 7.25 4.62
CA PHE A 31 -13.42 7.22 3.75
C PHE A 31 -12.44 6.15 4.21
N TYR A 32 -11.57 5.72 3.31
CA TYR A 32 -10.57 4.71 3.65
C TYR A 32 -9.42 5.29 4.48
N ALA A 33 -9.07 4.58 5.55
CA ALA A 33 -7.80 4.73 6.23
C ALA A 33 -7.00 3.42 6.11
N TRP A 34 -5.71 3.50 5.76
CA TRP A 34 -4.80 2.36 5.65
C TRP A 34 -3.63 2.56 6.59
N TRP A 35 -3.72 1.94 7.76
CA TRP A 35 -2.76 2.00 8.86
C TRP A 35 -2.49 3.44 9.35
N PRO A 36 -3.55 4.22 9.66
CA PRO A 36 -3.43 5.63 9.98
C PRO A 36 -2.47 5.88 11.14
N GLY A 37 -1.77 7.01 11.06
CA GLY A 37 -1.15 7.61 12.22
C GLY A 37 -2.21 8.25 13.12
N MET A 38 -1.75 8.95 14.14
CA MET A 38 -2.59 9.89 14.89
C MET A 38 -1.80 11.17 15.04
N PHE A 39 -2.47 12.30 14.87
CA PHE A 39 -1.82 13.58 15.08
C PHE A 39 -1.56 13.79 16.57
N SER A 40 -0.31 14.10 16.92
CA SER A 40 0.00 14.67 18.22
C SER A 40 -0.12 16.19 18.10
N VAL A 41 -1.36 16.69 18.05
CA VAL A 41 -1.60 18.13 17.99
C VAL A 41 -1.17 18.73 19.32
N GLN A 42 -0.04 19.45 19.32
CA GLN A 42 0.32 20.32 20.43
C GLN A 42 -0.61 21.55 20.37
N GLU A 43 -0.96 22.14 21.51
CA GLU A 43 -1.72 23.39 21.56
C GLU A 43 -0.89 24.54 20.97
N ILE A 44 -0.83 24.59 19.65
CA ILE A 44 -0.16 25.60 18.86
C ILE A 44 -1.26 26.37 18.14
N ASP A 45 -1.27 27.68 18.33
CA ASP A 45 -2.18 28.58 17.64
C ASP A 45 -2.08 28.40 16.11
N GLY A 46 -3.23 28.33 15.46
CA GLY A 46 -3.33 28.26 13.99
C GLY A 46 -3.51 26.87 13.39
N ILE A 47 -3.46 25.79 14.18
CA ILE A 47 -3.87 24.45 13.71
C ILE A 47 -5.40 24.32 13.80
N LYS A 48 -6.04 24.01 12.67
CA LYS A 48 -7.49 23.78 12.58
C LYS A 48 -7.77 22.31 12.27
N THR A 49 -8.62 21.68 13.07
CA THR A 49 -9.17 20.36 12.74
C THR A 49 -10.29 20.53 11.71
N LEU A 50 -10.17 19.87 10.56
CA LEU A 50 -11.14 19.93 9.48
C LEU A 50 -12.12 18.75 9.46
N ALA A 51 -11.75 17.65 10.12
CA ALA A 51 -12.57 16.46 10.34
C ALA A 51 -11.98 15.62 11.48
N ARG A 52 -12.84 14.83 12.14
CA ARG A 52 -12.49 13.84 13.16
C ARG A 52 -12.94 12.46 12.76
N TYR A 53 -12.25 11.43 13.26
CA TYR A 53 -12.68 10.06 13.09
C TYR A 53 -13.98 9.78 13.86
N GLY A 54 -14.94 9.16 13.19
CA GLY A 54 -16.17 8.61 13.76
C GLY A 54 -16.03 7.12 14.04
N GLU A 55 -17.07 6.36 13.71
CA GLU A 55 -17.07 4.91 13.84
C GLU A 55 -16.48 4.22 12.59
N PRO A 56 -15.72 3.12 12.76
CA PRO A 56 -15.40 2.23 11.64
C PRO A 56 -16.67 1.64 11.00
N GLU A 57 -16.65 1.46 9.68
CA GLU A 57 -17.70 0.71 8.97
C GLU A 57 -17.41 -0.79 8.94
N ASP A 58 -18.44 -1.58 8.64
CA ASP A 58 -18.36 -3.02 8.37
C ASP A 58 -17.28 -3.35 7.31
N GLY A 59 -16.56 -4.44 7.52
CA GLY A 59 -15.42 -4.83 6.68
C GLY A 59 -14.12 -4.05 6.95
N SER A 60 -14.09 -3.23 8.00
CA SER A 60 -12.86 -2.65 8.55
C SER A 60 -12.14 -3.64 9.46
N TYR A 61 -10.83 -3.51 9.56
CA TYR A 61 -9.98 -4.41 10.34
C TYR A 61 -9.03 -3.61 11.23
N VAL A 62 -8.66 -4.17 12.38
CA VAL A 62 -7.49 -3.74 13.15
C VAL A 62 -6.53 -4.90 13.26
N ALA A 63 -5.31 -4.70 12.75
CA ALA A 63 -4.39 -5.79 12.48
C ALA A 63 -5.06 -6.83 11.57
N ASP A 64 -5.31 -8.04 12.06
CA ASP A 64 -5.93 -9.18 11.40
C ASP A 64 -7.36 -9.48 11.88
N LEU A 65 -7.91 -8.66 12.77
CA LEU A 65 -9.25 -8.82 13.33
C LEU A 65 -10.25 -7.93 12.62
N GLU A 66 -11.36 -8.50 12.14
CA GLU A 66 -12.47 -7.73 11.59
C GLU A 66 -13.18 -6.98 12.70
N VAL A 67 -13.43 -5.69 12.50
CA VAL A 67 -14.14 -4.85 13.47
C VAL A 67 -15.61 -5.28 13.49
N GLY A 68 -16.09 -5.64 14.68
CA GLY A 68 -17.48 -6.02 14.87
C GLY A 68 -17.83 -6.19 16.35
N PRO A 69 -19.14 -6.32 16.66
CA PRO A 69 -19.63 -6.38 18.04
C PRO A 69 -19.19 -7.65 18.79
N SER A 70 -18.77 -8.69 18.08
CA SER A 70 -18.34 -9.96 18.66
C SER A 70 -16.87 -10.00 19.10
N VAL A 71 -16.09 -8.94 18.82
CA VAL A 71 -14.65 -8.93 19.13
C VAL A 71 -14.41 -8.51 20.58
N ASP A 72 -13.78 -9.40 21.35
CA ASP A 72 -13.26 -9.08 22.68
C ASP A 72 -11.90 -8.39 22.53
N TRP A 73 -11.93 -7.07 22.36
CA TRP A 73 -10.72 -6.27 22.19
C TRP A 73 -9.75 -6.40 23.36
N ASP A 74 -10.24 -6.45 24.60
CA ASP A 74 -9.38 -6.53 25.78
C ASP A 74 -8.60 -7.85 25.82
N LYS A 75 -9.24 -8.95 25.45
CA LYS A 75 -8.56 -10.25 25.29
C LYS A 75 -7.47 -10.16 24.23
N HIS A 76 -7.80 -9.66 23.04
CA HIS A 76 -6.83 -9.59 21.95
C HIS A 76 -5.69 -8.59 22.23
N GLU A 77 -5.95 -7.47 22.89
CA GLU A 77 -4.91 -6.52 23.30
C GLU A 77 -3.90 -7.18 24.26
N ARG A 78 -4.36 -8.05 25.17
CA ARG A 78 -3.48 -8.86 26.04
C ARG A 78 -2.65 -9.88 25.26
N GLU A 79 -3.28 -10.60 24.33
CA GLU A 79 -2.63 -11.62 23.50
C GLU A 79 -1.57 -11.01 22.57
N TYR A 80 -1.92 -9.94 21.86
CA TYR A 80 -1.04 -9.25 20.92
C TYR A 80 -0.12 -8.21 21.56
N ARG A 81 -0.28 -7.94 22.87
CA ARG A 81 0.51 -6.99 23.66
C ARG A 81 0.57 -5.60 23.04
N THR A 82 -0.56 -5.14 22.51
CA THR A 82 -0.68 -3.85 21.82
C THR A 82 -2.12 -3.37 21.86
N ASN A 83 -2.35 -2.09 21.56
CA ASN A 83 -3.71 -1.57 21.46
C ASN A 83 -4.34 -1.99 20.13
N LEU A 84 -5.57 -2.46 20.16
CA LEU A 84 -6.31 -2.91 18.99
C LEU A 84 -7.74 -2.37 18.97
N ASN A 85 -8.27 -1.92 20.10
CA ASN A 85 -9.62 -1.38 20.15
C ASN A 85 -9.75 -0.12 19.26
N PRO A 86 -10.52 -0.15 18.17
CA PRO A 86 -10.66 0.99 17.27
C PRO A 86 -11.39 2.17 17.92
N ALA A 87 -12.13 1.98 19.02
CA ALA A 87 -12.76 3.09 19.74
C ALA A 87 -11.74 4.14 20.22
N ARG A 88 -10.46 3.79 20.32
CA ARG A 88 -9.37 4.70 20.71
C ARG A 88 -9.06 5.80 19.69
N ILE A 89 -9.44 5.63 18.41
CA ILE A 89 -9.25 6.69 17.39
C ILE A 89 -10.47 7.59 17.25
N LYS A 90 -11.62 7.21 17.82
CA LYS A 90 -12.85 7.99 17.72
C LYS A 90 -12.67 9.38 18.35
N GLY A 91 -13.05 10.42 17.61
CA GLY A 91 -12.90 11.82 18.00
C GLY A 91 -11.50 12.40 17.78
N GLU A 92 -10.51 11.57 17.44
CA GLU A 92 -9.17 12.07 17.09
C GLU A 92 -9.22 12.83 15.75
N PRO A 93 -8.38 13.86 15.56
CA PRO A 93 -8.30 14.58 14.28
C PRO A 93 -7.93 13.62 13.14
N ALA A 94 -8.73 13.62 12.07
CA ALA A 94 -8.48 12.86 10.85
C ALA A 94 -7.83 13.72 9.77
N VAL A 95 -8.19 15.01 9.73
CA VAL A 95 -7.64 16.01 8.82
C VAL A 95 -7.38 17.29 9.59
N ILE A 96 -6.18 17.85 9.43
CA ILE A 96 -5.82 19.15 10.01
C ILE A 96 -5.26 20.09 8.93
N GLU A 97 -5.45 21.38 9.15
CA GLU A 97 -4.89 22.46 8.34
C GLU A 97 -4.09 23.43 9.22
N THR A 98 -3.00 23.96 8.68
CA THR A 98 -2.26 25.08 9.26
C THR A 98 -1.60 25.91 8.14
N THR A 99 -0.87 26.95 8.52
CA THR A 99 -0.05 27.76 7.62
C THR A 99 1.43 27.57 7.94
N TYR A 100 2.26 27.59 6.90
CA TYR A 100 3.72 27.61 7.05
C TYR A 100 4.32 28.63 6.06
N GLY A 101 4.85 29.73 6.59
CA GLY A 101 5.16 30.92 5.78
C GLY A 101 3.90 31.44 5.09
N ASP A 102 4.00 31.71 3.79
CA ASP A 102 2.87 32.13 2.94
C ASP A 102 2.03 30.93 2.42
N GLY A 103 2.41 29.71 2.79
CA GLY A 103 1.80 28.47 2.32
C GLY A 103 0.72 27.95 3.25
N ARG A 104 -0.23 27.21 2.67
CA ARG A 104 -1.19 26.37 3.40
C ARG A 104 -0.66 24.94 3.45
N VAL A 105 -0.82 24.30 4.60
CA VAL A 105 -0.43 22.92 4.84
C VAL A 105 -1.67 22.15 5.28
N LEU A 106 -2.00 21.09 4.57
CA LEU A 106 -3.09 20.17 4.91
C LEU A 106 -2.48 18.80 5.15
N LEU A 107 -2.80 18.20 6.30
CA LEU A 107 -2.35 16.86 6.67
C LEU A 107 -3.56 15.96 6.86
N SER A 108 -3.49 14.77 6.29
CA SER A 108 -4.52 13.73 6.38
C SER A 108 -3.85 12.36 6.46
N TYR A 109 -4.40 11.47 7.29
CA TYR A 109 -4.06 10.03 7.28
C TYR A 109 -5.10 9.19 6.52
N LEU A 110 -6.08 9.84 5.89
CA LEU A 110 -7.04 9.20 5.01
C LEU A 110 -6.46 9.06 3.61
N HIS A 111 -6.83 7.98 2.96
CA HIS A 111 -6.37 7.61 1.63
C HIS A 111 -7.45 7.89 0.60
N PHE A 112 -7.62 9.17 0.28
CA PHE A 112 -8.59 9.67 -0.70
C PHE A 112 -8.33 9.17 -2.12
N GLU A 113 -7.15 8.60 -2.38
CA GLU A 113 -6.74 7.95 -3.63
C GLU A 113 -7.15 6.47 -3.72
N THR A 114 -7.82 5.91 -2.70
CA THR A 114 -8.16 4.49 -2.65
C THR A 114 -8.98 4.06 -3.88
N PRO A 115 -8.55 3.03 -4.63
CA PRO A 115 -9.25 2.59 -5.84
C PRO A 115 -10.72 2.24 -5.58
N GLY A 116 -11.61 2.84 -6.38
CA GLY A 116 -13.06 2.63 -6.29
C GLY A 116 -13.77 3.52 -5.26
N ASP A 117 -13.07 4.41 -4.55
CA ASP A 117 -13.67 5.38 -3.64
C ASP A 117 -13.99 6.70 -4.34
N SER A 118 -15.17 6.80 -4.96
CA SER A 118 -15.60 8.00 -5.68
C SER A 118 -15.70 9.25 -4.80
N LEU A 119 -16.10 9.10 -3.54
CA LEU A 119 -16.17 10.21 -2.59
C LEU A 119 -14.77 10.66 -2.19
N GLY A 120 -13.87 9.72 -1.90
CA GLY A 120 -12.45 10.01 -1.66
C GLY A 120 -11.83 10.78 -2.83
N HIS A 121 -12.02 10.32 -4.06
CA HIS A 121 -11.51 11.00 -5.24
C HIS A 121 -12.05 12.44 -5.39
N ALA A 122 -13.32 12.68 -5.06
CA ALA A 122 -13.89 14.02 -5.06
C ALA A 122 -13.21 14.94 -4.04
N VAL A 123 -12.99 14.46 -2.81
CA VAL A 123 -12.24 15.20 -1.77
C VAL A 123 -10.82 15.50 -2.24
N LEU A 124 -10.13 14.53 -2.83
CA LEU A 124 -8.77 14.72 -3.36
C LEU A 124 -8.72 15.84 -4.42
N LEU A 125 -9.68 15.86 -5.35
CA LEU A 125 -9.79 16.91 -6.37
C LEU A 125 -10.08 18.28 -5.75
N ASN A 126 -10.96 18.33 -4.74
CA ASN A 126 -11.26 19.56 -4.02
C ASN A 126 -10.02 20.07 -3.26
N MET A 127 -9.27 19.19 -2.60
CA MET A 127 -8.00 19.52 -1.94
C MET A 127 -6.97 20.10 -2.91
N LEU A 128 -6.77 19.46 -4.06
CA LEU A 128 -5.84 19.94 -5.09
C LEU A 128 -6.27 21.29 -5.64
N SER A 129 -7.57 21.50 -5.86
CA SER A 129 -8.12 22.77 -6.33
C SER A 129 -7.95 23.87 -5.27
N TYR A 130 -8.22 23.55 -4.01
CA TYR A 130 -8.10 24.48 -2.89
C TYR A 130 -6.65 24.92 -2.66
N LEU A 131 -5.71 23.98 -2.65
CA LEU A 131 -4.28 24.24 -2.48
C LEU A 131 -3.66 24.91 -3.73
N GLY A 132 -4.21 24.61 -4.91
CA GLY A 132 -3.81 25.20 -6.19
C GLY A 132 -4.42 26.57 -6.47
N ALA A 133 -5.49 26.96 -5.79
CA ALA A 133 -6.14 28.27 -5.94
C ALA A 133 -5.17 29.39 -5.55
N GLY A 134 -4.55 30.00 -6.56
CA GLY A 134 -3.46 30.97 -6.44
C GLY A 134 -2.38 30.79 -7.52
N LYS A 135 -2.28 29.60 -8.12
CA LYS A 135 -1.48 29.36 -9.32
C LYS A 135 -2.43 29.14 -10.50
N ASN A 136 -2.20 29.86 -11.60
CA ASN A 136 -2.85 29.60 -12.88
C ASN A 136 -2.98 28.09 -13.07
N ARG A 137 -4.22 27.59 -13.26
CA ARG A 137 -4.52 26.24 -13.73
C ARG A 137 -3.38 25.82 -14.63
N LEU A 138 -2.65 24.76 -14.27
CA LEU A 138 -1.53 24.21 -15.03
C LEU A 138 -1.79 24.46 -16.51
N SER A 139 -1.16 25.51 -17.06
CA SER A 139 -1.17 25.70 -18.50
C SER A 139 -0.62 24.38 -19.01
N LYS A 140 -1.36 23.67 -19.86
CA LYS A 140 -0.98 22.38 -20.48
C LYS A 140 0.28 22.53 -21.36
N LYS A 141 1.37 23.06 -20.81
CA LYS A 141 2.59 23.46 -21.52
C LYS A 141 3.89 23.03 -20.83
N HIS A 142 3.81 22.28 -19.75
CA HIS A 142 4.97 21.58 -19.21
C HIS A 142 4.59 20.11 -19.04
N ALA A 143 4.52 19.41 -20.17
CA ALA A 143 5.01 18.04 -20.14
C ALA A 143 6.45 18.15 -19.61
N PRO A 144 6.85 17.37 -18.58
CA PRO A 144 8.22 17.38 -18.13
C PRO A 144 9.08 17.07 -19.35
N ASP A 145 10.02 17.96 -19.65
CA ASP A 145 11.06 17.74 -20.64
C ASP A 145 11.83 16.52 -20.15
N SER A 146 11.41 15.35 -20.64
CA SER A 146 11.97 14.09 -20.20
C SER A 146 13.34 13.99 -20.87
N GLN A 147 14.35 14.53 -20.21
CA GLN A 147 15.70 13.96 -20.28
C GLN A 147 15.70 12.59 -19.58
N ALA A 148 14.75 11.72 -19.96
CA ALA A 148 14.91 10.30 -19.81
C ALA A 148 16.16 9.97 -20.65
N LYS A 149 17.20 9.44 -19.98
CA LYS A 149 18.31 8.80 -20.68
C LYS A 149 17.72 7.97 -21.81
N ALA A 150 18.23 8.16 -23.03
CA ALA A 150 17.75 7.50 -24.22
C ALA A 150 17.62 5.99 -23.95
N VAL A 151 16.37 5.52 -23.85
CA VAL A 151 16.07 4.10 -23.82
C VAL A 151 16.31 3.62 -25.25
N PRO A 152 17.11 2.57 -25.49
CA PRO A 152 17.41 2.10 -26.84
C PRO A 152 16.14 1.90 -27.67
N SER A 153 16.20 2.38 -28.92
CA SER A 153 15.13 2.31 -29.91
C SER A 153 14.51 0.91 -30.00
N LEU A 154 13.19 0.86 -29.89
CA LEU A 154 12.35 -0.33 -29.99
C LEU A 154 12.30 -0.78 -31.47
N ILE A 155 12.55 -2.06 -31.75
CA ILE A 155 12.57 -2.63 -33.11
C ILE A 155 11.39 -3.62 -33.25
N ALA A 156 10.75 -3.62 -34.43
CA ALA A 156 9.49 -4.30 -34.70
C ALA A 156 9.55 -5.84 -34.75
N GLY A 157 8.55 -6.47 -34.12
CA GLY A 157 8.22 -7.90 -34.17
C GLY A 157 7.20 -8.25 -33.06
N ASN A 158 6.38 -9.30 -33.23
CA ASN A 158 5.46 -9.78 -32.18
C ASN A 158 6.24 -10.66 -31.19
N SER A 159 6.38 -10.28 -29.91
CA SER A 159 7.11 -11.12 -28.92
C SER A 159 6.17 -11.93 -28.04
N THR A 160 5.90 -13.18 -28.45
CA THR A 160 5.30 -14.19 -27.59
C THR A 160 6.19 -14.47 -26.36
N LYS A 161 7.52 -14.33 -26.49
CA LYS A 161 8.49 -14.66 -25.44
C LYS A 161 8.46 -13.70 -24.26
N ALA A 162 8.47 -12.39 -24.49
CA ALA A 162 8.38 -11.39 -23.42
C ALA A 162 7.07 -11.51 -22.65
N VAL A 163 5.96 -11.78 -23.37
CA VAL A 163 4.66 -12.06 -22.76
C VAL A 163 4.73 -13.30 -21.88
N THR A 164 5.27 -14.42 -22.39
CA THR A 164 5.45 -15.65 -21.61
C THR A 164 6.34 -15.43 -20.37
N ALA A 165 7.46 -14.70 -20.51
CA ALA A 165 8.34 -14.40 -19.39
C ALA A 165 7.64 -13.55 -18.32
N ALA A 166 6.92 -12.50 -18.72
CA ALA A 166 6.17 -11.66 -17.79
C ALA A 166 5.05 -12.43 -17.08
N GLN A 167 4.31 -13.28 -17.81
CA GLN A 167 3.30 -14.17 -17.25
C GLN A 167 3.90 -15.18 -16.27
N ALA A 168 5.10 -15.70 -16.54
CA ALA A 168 5.77 -16.64 -15.65
C ALA A 168 6.20 -15.96 -14.33
N LEU A 169 6.66 -14.70 -14.39
CA LEU A 169 6.96 -13.91 -13.19
C LEU A 169 5.69 -13.66 -12.35
N GLU A 170 4.61 -13.22 -13.02
CA GLU A 170 3.31 -13.01 -12.38
C GLU A 170 2.81 -14.31 -11.72
N ALA A 171 2.86 -15.43 -12.44
CA ALA A 171 2.42 -16.73 -11.95
C ALA A 171 3.22 -17.17 -10.71
N ALA A 172 4.54 -16.96 -10.68
CA ALA A 172 5.37 -17.28 -9.52
C ALA A 172 4.98 -16.45 -8.28
N ALA A 173 4.66 -15.16 -8.46
CA ALA A 173 4.19 -14.32 -7.36
C ALA A 173 2.76 -14.69 -6.92
N LEU A 174 1.87 -15.01 -7.86
CA LEU A 174 0.51 -15.46 -7.55
C LEU A 174 0.50 -16.80 -6.79
N ASP A 175 1.36 -17.73 -7.20
CA ASP A 175 1.58 -19.01 -6.50
C ASP A 175 2.09 -18.80 -5.06
N LEU A 176 2.96 -17.81 -4.82
CA LEU A 176 3.33 -17.41 -3.46
C LEU A 176 2.11 -16.91 -2.66
N ILE A 177 1.25 -16.07 -3.26
CA ILE A 177 0.02 -15.61 -2.59
C ILE A 177 -0.88 -16.79 -2.23
N GLY A 178 -1.18 -17.67 -3.18
CA GLY A 178 -2.01 -18.86 -2.95
C GLY A 178 -1.42 -19.82 -1.91
N PHE A 179 -0.09 -19.89 -1.81
CA PHE A 179 0.58 -20.62 -0.74
C PHE A 179 0.31 -20.00 0.64
N GLY A 180 0.41 -18.68 0.77
CA GLY A 180 0.07 -17.99 2.03
C GLY A 180 -1.41 -18.11 2.41
N GLU A 181 -2.32 -18.13 1.44
CA GLU A 181 -3.75 -18.42 1.66
C GLU A 181 -3.97 -19.85 2.17
N THR A 182 -3.27 -20.84 1.58
CA THR A 182 -3.34 -22.24 2.00
C THR A 182 -2.88 -22.44 3.45
N LEU A 183 -1.90 -21.65 3.91
CA LEU A 183 -1.44 -21.64 5.30
C LEU A 183 -2.36 -20.84 6.24
N GLY A 184 -3.43 -20.23 5.72
CA GLY A 184 -4.35 -19.38 6.48
C GLY A 184 -3.72 -18.06 6.95
N LEU A 185 -2.56 -17.69 6.40
CA LEU A 185 -1.85 -16.46 6.78
C LEU A 185 -2.40 -15.24 6.06
N TRP A 186 -2.94 -15.42 4.85
CA TRP A 186 -3.47 -14.35 4.00
C TRP A 186 -4.86 -14.66 3.48
N PHE A 187 -5.58 -13.62 3.08
CA PHE A 187 -6.79 -13.72 2.27
C PHE A 187 -7.02 -12.43 1.49
N TRP A 188 -7.68 -12.51 0.33
CA TRP A 188 -8.01 -11.32 -0.46
C TRP A 188 -9.14 -10.50 0.17
N ARG A 189 -8.89 -9.20 0.41
CA ARG A 189 -9.95 -8.23 0.79
C ARG A 189 -10.52 -7.49 -0.40
N LYS A 190 -9.65 -7.16 -1.36
CA LYS A 190 -10.00 -6.59 -2.66
C LYS A 190 -9.10 -7.22 -3.72
N PRO A 191 -9.42 -7.13 -5.03
CA PRO A 191 -8.56 -7.64 -6.10
C PRO A 191 -7.14 -7.04 -6.19
N TRP A 192 -6.81 -6.08 -5.31
CA TRP A 192 -5.56 -5.35 -5.27
C TRP A 192 -4.91 -5.30 -3.87
N ILE A 193 -5.54 -5.86 -2.83
CA ILE A 193 -4.94 -5.92 -1.49
C ILE A 193 -5.38 -7.18 -0.74
N ILE A 194 -4.39 -7.87 -0.19
CA ILE A 194 -4.60 -8.97 0.77
C ILE A 194 -4.68 -8.43 2.20
N GLN A 195 -5.42 -9.11 3.04
CA GLN A 195 -5.24 -9.09 4.49
C GLN A 195 -4.19 -10.11 4.87
N TRP A 196 -3.50 -9.86 5.97
CA TRP A 196 -2.54 -10.80 6.54
C TRP A 196 -2.70 -10.91 8.05
N GLN A 197 -2.36 -12.09 8.57
CA GLN A 197 -2.22 -12.33 10.00
C GLN A 197 -1.16 -11.42 10.60
N ARG A 198 -1.41 -10.93 11.81
CA ARG A 198 -0.49 -10.02 12.48
C ARG A 198 0.84 -10.72 12.72
N GLY A 199 1.93 -10.03 12.38
CA GLY A 199 3.28 -10.55 12.55
C GLY A 199 3.88 -11.13 11.27
N VAL A 200 3.05 -11.50 10.30
CA VAL A 200 3.45 -11.87 8.94
C VAL A 200 3.54 -10.62 8.08
N ARG A 201 4.44 -10.62 7.10
CA ARG A 201 4.51 -9.59 6.06
C ARG A 201 3.46 -9.89 4.99
N GLY A 202 2.65 -8.89 4.63
CA GLY A 202 1.67 -9.02 3.55
C GLY A 202 1.84 -7.95 2.48
N ILE A 203 2.17 -6.71 2.88
CA ILE A 203 2.27 -5.59 1.96
C ILE A 203 3.39 -5.79 0.92
N GLU A 204 4.54 -6.34 1.30
CA GLU A 204 5.65 -6.58 0.39
C GLU A 204 5.27 -7.60 -0.70
N TYR A 205 4.70 -8.74 -0.31
CA TYR A 205 4.30 -9.78 -1.25
C TYR A 205 3.13 -9.33 -2.14
N CYS A 206 2.17 -8.60 -1.57
CA CYS A 206 1.08 -8.02 -2.33
C CYS A 206 1.60 -7.00 -3.36
N THR A 207 2.51 -6.12 -2.95
CA THR A 207 3.11 -5.11 -3.84
C THR A 207 3.87 -5.78 -5.00
N LEU A 208 4.67 -6.81 -4.71
CA LEU A 208 5.38 -7.58 -5.73
C LEU A 208 4.40 -8.19 -6.74
N TYR A 209 3.35 -8.88 -6.27
CA TYR A 209 2.36 -9.49 -7.13
C TYR A 209 1.64 -8.44 -8.00
N ILE A 210 1.18 -7.33 -7.42
CA ILE A 210 0.46 -6.29 -8.15
C ILE A 210 1.35 -5.64 -9.21
N MET A 211 2.63 -5.40 -8.91
CA MET A 211 3.57 -4.85 -9.89
C MET A 211 3.87 -5.84 -11.02
N LEU A 212 4.05 -7.13 -10.72
CA LEU A 212 4.28 -8.15 -11.75
C LEU A 212 3.05 -8.41 -12.61
N ARG A 213 1.86 -8.42 -12.02
CA ARG A 213 0.60 -8.44 -12.77
C ARG A 213 0.50 -7.23 -13.68
N LYS A 214 0.81 -6.04 -13.17
CA LYS A 214 0.77 -4.84 -14.00
C LYS A 214 1.78 -4.90 -15.15
N LEU A 215 3.00 -5.35 -14.88
CA LEU A 215 4.02 -5.58 -15.90
C LEU A 215 3.51 -6.54 -16.98
N SER A 216 2.95 -7.67 -16.59
CA SER A 216 2.36 -8.69 -17.48
C SER A 216 1.28 -8.08 -18.40
N GLU A 217 0.33 -7.32 -17.84
CA GLU A 217 -0.68 -6.57 -18.60
C GLU A 217 -0.04 -5.60 -19.60
N LEU A 218 0.91 -4.79 -19.13
CA LEU A 218 1.57 -3.77 -19.95
C LEU A 218 2.36 -4.41 -21.11
N VAL A 219 3.05 -5.52 -20.86
CA VAL A 219 3.82 -6.28 -21.85
C VAL A 219 2.88 -6.92 -22.87
N ALA A 220 1.74 -7.47 -22.45
CA ALA A 220 0.75 -8.05 -23.35
C ALA A 220 0.09 -7.01 -24.28
N GLU A 221 -0.02 -5.76 -23.84
CA GLU A 221 -0.53 -4.65 -24.65
C GLU A 221 0.53 -4.07 -25.62
N GLN A 222 1.81 -4.43 -25.48
CA GLN A 222 2.85 -3.92 -26.37
C GLN A 222 2.69 -4.47 -27.79
N ARG A 223 2.67 -3.54 -28.75
CA ARG A 223 2.61 -3.86 -30.19
C ARG A 223 3.99 -4.06 -30.82
N GLN A 224 5.06 -3.67 -30.12
CA GLN A 224 6.44 -3.68 -30.63
C GLN A 224 7.33 -4.55 -29.74
N GLN A 225 8.29 -5.21 -30.38
CA GLN A 225 9.30 -5.99 -29.70
C GLN A 225 10.28 -5.08 -28.96
N ASN A 226 10.71 -5.55 -27.81
CA ASN A 226 11.73 -4.87 -27.03
C ASN A 226 12.69 -5.93 -26.52
N GLN A 227 13.80 -6.12 -27.23
CA GLN A 227 14.83 -7.10 -26.85
C GLN A 227 15.38 -6.81 -25.45
N TYR A 228 15.51 -5.53 -25.09
CA TYR A 228 15.93 -5.14 -23.75
C TYR A 228 14.91 -5.59 -22.69
N LEU A 229 13.61 -5.43 -22.95
CA LEU A 229 12.55 -5.92 -22.07
C LEU A 229 12.56 -7.44 -21.96
N GLU A 230 12.71 -8.16 -23.06
CA GLU A 230 12.81 -9.62 -23.06
C GLU A 230 13.98 -10.09 -22.20
N SER A 231 15.19 -9.56 -22.43
CA SER A 231 16.37 -9.89 -21.63
C SER A 231 16.19 -9.49 -20.16
N ALA A 232 15.61 -8.33 -19.86
CA ALA A 232 15.38 -7.89 -18.49
C ALA A 232 14.39 -8.79 -17.74
N LEU A 233 13.34 -9.28 -18.42
CA LEU A 233 12.38 -10.23 -17.86
C LEU A 233 13.03 -11.60 -17.60
N GLU A 234 13.80 -12.11 -18.57
CA GLU A 234 14.54 -13.38 -18.45
C GLU A 234 15.56 -13.33 -17.30
N GLU A 235 16.30 -12.22 -17.16
CA GLU A 235 17.25 -12.00 -16.05
C GLU A 235 16.56 -11.88 -14.69
N SER A 236 15.33 -11.36 -14.66
CA SER A 236 14.55 -11.20 -13.41
C SER A 236 13.95 -12.52 -12.92
N TYR A 237 13.69 -13.47 -13.83
CA TYR A 237 13.05 -14.75 -13.52
C TYR A 237 13.76 -15.57 -12.41
N PRO A 238 15.06 -15.87 -12.49
CA PRO A 238 15.73 -16.62 -11.43
C PRO A 238 15.73 -15.88 -10.09
N GLN A 239 15.72 -14.54 -10.10
CA GLN A 239 15.67 -13.74 -8.89
C GLN A 239 14.30 -13.85 -8.21
N VAL A 240 13.22 -13.72 -8.98
CA VAL A 240 11.85 -13.90 -8.49
C VAL A 240 11.63 -15.32 -7.98
N LEU A 241 12.08 -16.34 -8.72
CA LEU A 241 11.94 -17.74 -8.30
C LEU A 241 12.71 -18.04 -7.00
N SER A 242 13.93 -17.51 -6.87
CA SER A 242 14.70 -17.65 -5.63
C SER A 242 14.02 -16.93 -4.47
N PHE A 243 13.50 -15.73 -4.70
CA PHE A 243 12.78 -14.95 -3.71
C PHE A 243 11.52 -15.68 -3.23
N THR A 244 10.65 -16.13 -4.16
CA THR A 244 9.41 -16.82 -3.81
C THR A 244 9.67 -18.14 -3.09
N GLY A 245 10.69 -18.91 -3.49
CA GLY A 245 11.10 -20.13 -2.80
C GLY A 245 11.52 -19.88 -1.34
N ASN A 246 12.38 -18.88 -1.10
CA ASN A 246 12.77 -18.50 0.26
C ASN A 246 11.58 -17.91 1.06
N ALA A 247 10.70 -17.16 0.41
CA ALA A 247 9.50 -16.60 1.03
C ALA A 247 8.52 -17.70 1.47
N LYS A 248 8.28 -18.73 0.64
CA LYS A 248 7.46 -19.88 1.03
C LYS A 248 8.05 -20.59 2.27
N LYS A 249 9.36 -20.79 2.29
CA LYS A 249 10.04 -21.37 3.47
C LYS A 249 9.84 -20.52 4.72
N LEU A 250 9.93 -19.19 4.59
CA LEU A 250 9.67 -18.27 5.69
C LEU A 250 8.21 -18.39 6.17
N LEU A 251 7.23 -18.43 5.27
CA LEU A 251 5.81 -18.55 5.64
C LEU A 251 5.51 -19.85 6.40
N GLU A 252 6.11 -20.97 6.03
CA GLU A 252 5.97 -22.23 6.78
C GLU A 252 6.50 -22.13 8.22
N LEU A 253 7.59 -21.38 8.41
CA LEU A 253 8.16 -21.16 9.74
C LEU A 253 7.30 -20.20 10.56
N GLU A 254 6.84 -19.11 9.95
CA GLU A 254 5.97 -18.11 10.58
C GLU A 254 4.62 -18.72 10.99
N GLU A 255 4.03 -19.57 10.16
CA GLU A 255 2.80 -20.32 10.46
C GLU A 255 2.97 -21.17 11.73
N ARG A 256 4.05 -21.95 11.82
CA ARG A 256 4.35 -22.76 13.01
C ARG A 256 4.62 -21.89 14.25
N ALA A 257 5.26 -20.74 14.07
CA ALA A 257 5.58 -19.84 15.16
C ALA A 257 4.31 -19.17 15.71
N ILE A 258 3.39 -18.76 14.85
CA ILE A 258 2.09 -18.18 15.25
C ILE A 258 1.28 -19.17 16.07
N ARG A 259 1.28 -20.46 15.71
CA ARG A 259 0.61 -21.50 16.51
C ARG A 259 1.18 -21.64 17.93
N ARG A 260 2.43 -21.23 18.15
CA ARG A 260 3.12 -21.31 19.45
C ARG A 260 3.02 -20.02 20.26
N GLY A 261 2.56 -18.93 19.65
CA GLY A 261 2.45 -17.62 20.31
C GLY A 261 2.49 -16.47 19.30
N TYR A 262 2.80 -15.28 19.80
CA TYR A 262 2.84 -14.07 18.98
C TYR A 262 4.20 -13.89 18.31
N ILE A 263 4.20 -13.52 17.02
CA ILE A 263 5.39 -13.03 16.31
C ILE A 263 5.19 -11.57 15.86
N THR A 264 6.27 -10.79 15.80
CA THR A 264 6.23 -9.42 15.24
C THR A 264 6.79 -9.43 13.82
N PRO A 265 6.48 -8.47 12.93
CA PRO A 265 7.04 -8.44 11.57
C PRO A 265 8.55 -8.12 11.50
N LEU A 266 9.09 -7.47 12.53
CA LEU A 266 10.47 -6.95 12.54
C LEU A 266 11.44 -7.80 13.37
N LYS A 267 10.94 -8.51 14.38
CA LYS A 267 11.73 -9.34 15.29
C LYS A 267 11.03 -10.66 15.53
N SER A 268 11.79 -11.73 15.41
CA SER A 268 11.43 -13.07 15.86
C SER A 268 12.48 -13.57 16.85
N ASP A 269 12.05 -14.26 17.89
CA ASP A 269 12.95 -14.98 18.80
C ASP A 269 13.51 -16.25 18.14
N ASP A 270 12.89 -16.68 17.03
CA ASP A 270 13.39 -17.77 16.19
C ASP A 270 14.50 -17.24 15.25
N PRO A 271 15.75 -17.72 15.40
CA PRO A 271 16.88 -17.25 14.59
C PRO A 271 16.75 -17.56 13.10
N GLU A 272 16.07 -18.64 12.72
CA GLU A 272 15.87 -19.02 11.32
C GLU A 272 14.89 -18.06 10.64
N ILE A 273 13.77 -17.75 11.32
CA ILE A 273 12.82 -16.74 10.86
C ILE A 273 13.50 -15.37 10.72
N GLN A 274 14.26 -14.96 11.73
CA GLN A 274 14.93 -13.66 11.72
C GLN A 274 15.95 -13.58 10.56
N SER A 275 16.77 -14.60 10.38
CA SER A 275 17.75 -14.69 9.29
C SER A 275 17.09 -14.62 7.91
N LEU A 276 16.00 -15.36 7.70
CA LEU A 276 15.26 -15.31 6.42
C LEU A 276 14.64 -13.93 6.16
N ARG A 277 14.08 -13.28 7.18
CA ARG A 277 13.53 -11.92 7.03
C ARG A 277 14.61 -10.91 6.68
N GLU A 278 15.74 -10.94 7.37
CA GLU A 278 16.88 -10.05 7.07
C GLU A 278 17.43 -10.31 5.68
N LYS A 279 17.53 -11.57 5.27
CA LYS A 279 17.93 -11.93 3.91
C LYS A 279 16.95 -11.39 2.86
N LEU A 280 15.65 -11.59 3.05
CA LEU A 280 14.63 -11.24 2.06
C LEU A 280 14.35 -9.73 1.98
N PHE A 281 14.39 -9.04 3.12
CA PHE A 281 13.86 -7.68 3.28
C PHE A 281 14.85 -6.68 3.89
N SER A 282 16.09 -7.08 4.20
CA SER A 282 17.03 -6.34 5.06
C SER A 282 16.54 -6.14 6.51
N ASN A 283 17.38 -5.50 7.32
CA ASN A 283 17.08 -5.09 8.69
C ASN A 283 16.55 -3.64 8.79
N THR A 284 16.37 -2.94 7.67
CA THR A 284 15.96 -1.53 7.65
C THR A 284 14.44 -1.37 7.55
N LYS A 285 13.92 -0.23 8.02
CA LYS A 285 12.49 0.10 7.89
C LYS A 285 12.05 0.36 6.44
N SER A 286 12.99 0.68 5.55
CA SER A 286 12.73 1.07 4.17
C SER A 286 12.71 -0.09 3.18
N PHE A 287 12.62 -1.33 3.68
CA PHE A 287 12.72 -2.59 2.91
C PHE A 287 14.00 -2.68 2.03
N GLY A 288 14.49 -3.90 1.82
CA GLY A 288 15.78 -4.14 1.19
C GLY A 288 15.93 -5.59 0.74
N GLY A 289 17.16 -6.05 0.55
CA GLY A 289 17.42 -7.41 0.08
C GLY A 289 16.84 -7.69 -1.31
N PRO A 290 16.71 -8.98 -1.68
CA PRO A 290 16.19 -9.38 -2.97
C PRO A 290 14.80 -8.82 -3.28
N PHE A 291 13.96 -8.59 -2.26
CA PHE A 291 12.66 -7.94 -2.48
C PHE A 291 12.84 -6.59 -3.17
N LYS A 292 13.70 -5.72 -2.62
CA LYS A 292 13.95 -4.39 -3.17
C LYS A 292 14.63 -4.46 -4.53
N ASP A 293 15.61 -5.34 -4.70
CA ASP A 293 16.33 -5.48 -5.97
C ASP A 293 15.38 -5.88 -7.12
N ILE A 294 14.44 -6.78 -6.84
CA ILE A 294 13.38 -7.14 -7.78
C ILE A 294 12.48 -5.93 -8.02
N LEU A 295 12.00 -5.28 -6.96
CA LEU A 295 11.05 -4.17 -7.06
C LEU A 295 11.60 -3.03 -7.90
N ASP A 296 12.85 -2.61 -7.68
CA ASP A 296 13.52 -1.55 -8.42
C ASP A 296 13.61 -1.88 -9.92
N LYS A 297 13.93 -3.13 -10.27
CA LYS A 297 13.97 -3.58 -11.67
C LYS A 297 12.60 -3.53 -12.31
N ILE A 298 11.58 -4.06 -11.64
CA ILE A 298 10.21 -4.09 -12.16
C ILE A 298 9.65 -2.67 -12.29
N ASP A 299 9.92 -1.78 -11.34
CA ASP A 299 9.49 -0.37 -11.39
C ASP A 299 10.04 0.35 -12.62
N VAL A 300 11.33 0.18 -12.94
CA VAL A 300 11.94 0.74 -14.16
C VAL A 300 11.25 0.24 -15.43
N LEU A 301 10.95 -1.07 -15.50
CA LEU A 301 10.26 -1.66 -16.66
C LEU A 301 8.83 -1.14 -16.78
N VAL A 302 8.08 -1.10 -15.68
CA VAL A 302 6.71 -0.60 -15.64
C VAL A 302 6.66 0.87 -16.06
N LEU A 303 7.55 1.70 -15.53
CA LEU A 303 7.64 3.13 -15.88
C LEU A 303 7.96 3.33 -17.37
N ALA A 304 8.90 2.55 -17.92
CA ALA A 304 9.25 2.62 -19.34
C ALA A 304 8.03 2.26 -20.22
N LEU A 305 7.29 1.21 -19.87
CA LEU A 305 6.10 0.78 -20.59
C LEU A 305 4.95 1.80 -20.48
N LEU A 306 4.74 2.40 -19.32
CA LEU A 306 3.73 3.45 -19.13
C LEU A 306 4.03 4.71 -19.96
N ARG A 307 5.30 5.08 -20.12
CA ARG A 307 5.73 6.21 -20.96
C ARG A 307 5.63 5.94 -22.46
N SER A 308 5.55 4.68 -22.86
CA SER A 308 5.43 4.27 -24.26
C SER A 308 3.99 4.19 -24.77
N ARG A 309 3.00 4.39 -23.88
CA ARG A 309 1.58 4.49 -24.23
C ARG A 309 1.22 5.89 -24.68
#